data_AF-A0A259BI75-F1
#
_entry.id   AF-A0A259BI75-F1
#
_cell.length_a   1.000
_cell.length_b   1.000
_cell.length_c   1.000
_cell.angle_alpha   90.00
_cell.angle_beta   90.00
_cell.angle_gamma   90.00
#
_symmetry.space_group_name_H-M   'P 1'
#
loop_
_entity.id
_entity.type
_entity.pdbx_description
1 polymer ?
#
loop_
_entity_poly.entity_id
_entity_poly.type
_entity_poly.pdbx_seq_one_letter_code
_entity_poly.pdbx_strand_id
1 'polypeptide(L)' 'MASPTCTKEPQEKWLSEETMKQQIAEMGFKNIKVFKKTTSGCYEIYGYNKDGKKAEVYFNPVTGEIVENNVD' A
#
# COMPACT_ATOMS: atom_id res chain seq x y z
N MET A 1 -16.26 -2.57 1.61
CA MET A 1 -15.39 -3.76 1.48
C MET A 1 -14.56 -3.80 2.75
N ALA A 2 -14.40 -4.95 3.38
CA ALA A 2 -13.53 -5.07 4.55
C ALA A 2 -12.08 -4.99 4.06
N SER A 3 -11.27 -4.13 4.66
CA SER A 3 -9.84 -4.09 4.34
C SER A 3 -9.20 -5.46 4.63
N PRO A 4 -8.34 -5.98 3.74
CA PRO A 4 -7.67 -7.25 3.98
C PRO A 4 -6.80 -7.17 5.24
N THR A 5 -6.49 -8.32 5.82
CA THR A 5 -5.51 -8.42 6.91
C THR A 5 -4.13 -8.64 6.32
N CYS A 6 -3.24 -7.65 6.40
CA CYS A 6 -1.90 -7.76 5.81
C CYS A 6 -0.87 -8.30 6.80
N THR A 7 -0.81 -7.76 8.02
CA THR A 7 0.08 -8.26 9.07
C THR A 7 -0.53 -8.15 10.45
N LYS A 8 0.01 -8.94 11.38
CA LYS A 8 -0.23 -8.86 12.84
C LYS A 8 1.01 -8.41 13.60
N GLU A 9 2.10 -8.15 12.90
CA GLU A 9 3.36 -7.69 13.49
C GLU A 9 3.21 -6.27 14.05
N PRO A 10 3.93 -5.93 15.13
CA PRO A 10 3.89 -4.60 15.73
C PRO A 10 4.40 -3.54 14.75
N GLN A 11 3.91 -2.30 14.89
CA GLN A 11 4.30 -1.18 14.04
C GLN A 11 5.81 -0.88 14.04
N GLU A 12 6.53 -1.34 15.06
CA GLU A 12 8.00 -1.26 15.14
C GLU A 12 8.71 -2.04 14.04
N LYS A 13 8.09 -3.11 13.54
CA LYS A 13 8.59 -3.89 12.40
C LYS A 13 8.10 -3.35 11.05
N TRP A 14 7.26 -2.34 11.05
CA TRP A 14 6.73 -1.78 9.82
C TRP A 14 7.76 -0.87 9.18
N LEU A 15 7.88 -0.99 7.88
CA LEU A 15 8.64 -0.09 7.04
C LEU A 15 8.12 1.33 7.20
N SER A 16 9.04 2.30 7.14
CA SER A 16 8.68 3.71 7.15
C SER A 16 7.81 4.05 5.95
N GLU A 17 6.94 5.04 6.11
CA GLU A 17 6.05 5.49 5.03
C GLU A 17 6.83 5.95 3.80
N GLU A 18 8.02 6.51 4.00
CA GLU A 18 8.93 6.89 2.92
C GLU A 18 9.44 5.67 2.15
N THR A 19 9.96 4.66 2.85
CA THR A 19 10.42 3.40 2.24
C THR A 19 9.31 2.72 1.46
N MET A 20 8.08 2.71 2.01
CA MET A 20 6.94 2.16 1.27
C MET A 20 6.59 2.97 0.04
N LYS A 21 6.54 4.30 0.13
CA LYS A 21 6.28 5.15 -1.04
C LYS A 21 7.33 4.96 -2.14
N GLN A 22 8.60 4.76 -1.77
CA GLN A 22 9.66 4.44 -2.71
C GLN A 22 9.39 3.11 -3.42
N GLN A 23 9.14 2.03 -2.67
CA GLN A 23 8.83 0.73 -3.28
C GLN A 23 7.59 0.78 -4.18
N ILE A 24 6.55 1.49 -3.74
CA ILE A 24 5.32 1.72 -4.52
C ILE A 24 5.62 2.47 -5.83
N ALA A 25 6.49 3.48 -5.77
CA ALA A 25 6.93 4.19 -6.97
C ALA A 25 7.75 3.28 -7.91
N GLU A 26 8.61 2.41 -7.38
CA GLU A 26 9.38 1.41 -8.14
C GLU A 26 8.46 0.36 -8.80
N MET A 27 7.40 -0.05 -8.10
CA MET A 27 6.33 -0.88 -8.65
C MET A 27 5.53 -0.18 -9.75
N GLY A 28 5.72 1.14 -9.91
CA GLY A 28 5.17 1.93 -11.00
C GLY A 28 3.84 2.60 -10.68
N PHE A 29 3.42 2.57 -9.42
CA PHE A 29 2.33 3.41 -8.97
C PHE A 29 2.81 4.85 -8.85
N LYS A 30 2.02 5.77 -9.39
CA LYS A 30 2.33 7.20 -9.45
C LYS A 30 1.18 7.98 -8.87
N ASN A 31 1.44 9.25 -8.55
CA ASN A 31 0.42 10.19 -8.08
C ASN A 31 -0.36 9.66 -6.86
N ILE A 32 0.36 9.12 -5.87
CA ILE A 32 -0.22 8.65 -4.61
C ILE A 32 -0.87 9.84 -3.89
N LYS A 33 -2.20 9.87 -3.89
CA LYS A 33 -3.00 10.93 -3.25
C LYS A 33 -3.34 10.59 -1.80
N VAL A 34 -3.49 9.31 -1.51
CA VAL A 34 -3.83 8.83 -0.16
C VAL A 34 -2.82 7.75 0.21
N PHE A 35 -2.33 7.83 1.43
CA PHE A 35 -1.53 6.80 2.08
C PHE A 35 -2.06 6.70 3.51
N LYS A 36 -2.65 5.55 3.86
CA LYS A 36 -3.30 5.32 5.14
C LYS A 36 -2.80 4.03 5.76
N LYS A 37 -2.78 4.00 7.09
CA LYS A 37 -2.50 2.80 7.87
C LYS A 37 -3.84 2.22 8.28
N THR A 38 -4.12 0.98 7.91
CA THR A 38 -5.35 0.31 8.31
C THR A 38 -5.17 -0.33 9.68
N THR A 39 -6.27 -0.48 10.43
CA THR A 39 -6.27 -1.22 11.70
C THR A 39 -6.03 -2.72 11.50
N SER A 40 -6.24 -3.23 10.28
CA SER A 40 -5.94 -4.61 9.87
C SER A 40 -4.46 -4.83 9.52
N GLY A 41 -3.61 -3.82 9.77
CA GLY A 41 -2.16 -3.94 9.61
C GLY A 41 -1.67 -3.71 8.19
N CYS A 42 -2.35 -2.89 7.37
CA CYS A 42 -1.95 -2.62 5.99
C CYS A 42 -1.55 -1.17 5.79
N TYR A 43 -0.74 -0.92 4.75
CA TYR A 43 -0.67 0.39 4.11
C TYR A 43 -1.60 0.41 2.91
N GLU A 44 -2.68 1.17 3.02
CA GLU A 44 -3.61 1.43 1.94
C GLU A 44 -3.16 2.67 1.16
N ILE A 45 -3.05 2.56 -0.15
CA ILE A 45 -2.82 3.70 -1.03
C ILE A 45 -3.96 3.91 -2.00
N TYR A 46 -4.12 5.17 -2.40
CA TYR A 46 -4.85 5.52 -3.61
C TYR A 46 -3.97 6.35 -4.51
N GLY A 47 -3.79 5.88 -5.73
CA GLY A 47 -3.01 6.57 -6.74
C GLY A 47 -3.40 6.13 -8.14
N TYR A 48 -2.42 6.18 -9.03
CA TYR A 48 -2.56 5.74 -10.40
C TYR A 48 -1.55 4.65 -10.68
N ASN A 49 -1.95 3.58 -11.36
CA ASN A 49 -1.03 2.53 -11.79
C ASN A 49 -0.18 2.99 -13.00
N LYS A 50 0.68 2.11 -13.51
CA LYS A 50 1.50 2.39 -14.70
C LYS A 50 0.69 2.76 -15.94
N ASP A 51 -0.54 2.26 -16.05
CA ASP A 51 -1.48 2.53 -17.15
C ASP A 51 -2.26 3.85 -16.99
N GLY A 52 -2.03 4.59 -15.89
CA GLY A 52 -2.78 5.83 -15.61
C GLY A 52 -4.21 5.59 -15.14
N LYS A 53 -4.53 4.37 -14.69
CA LYS A 53 -5.80 4.01 -14.06
C LYS A 53 -5.76 4.21 -12.56
N LYS A 54 -6.90 4.52 -11.95
CA LYS A 54 -6.97 4.64 -10.49
C LYS A 54 -6.77 3.27 -9.87
N ALA A 55 -5.85 3.20 -8.92
CA ALA A 55 -5.55 1.98 -8.20
C ALA A 55 -5.65 2.23 -6.69
N GLU A 56 -6.44 1.40 -6.02
CA GLU A 56 -6.47 1.21 -4.58
C GLU A 56 -5.67 -0.05 -4.26
N VAL A 57 -4.58 0.08 -3.52
CA VAL A 57 -3.67 -1.03 -3.28
C VAL A 57 -3.34 -1.12 -1.79
N TYR A 58 -3.40 -2.33 -1.26
CA TYR A 58 -3.05 -2.65 0.11
C TYR A 58 -1.70 -3.33 0.13
N PHE A 59 -0.78 -2.79 0.91
CA PHE A 59 0.57 -3.29 1.06
C PHE A 59 0.80 -3.85 2.45
N ASN A 60 1.58 -4.94 2.51
CA ASN A 60 2.11 -5.45 3.75
C ASN A 60 3.19 -4.46 4.26
N PRO A 61 3.00 -3.84 5.41
CA PRO A 61 3.93 -2.84 5.92
C PRO A 61 5.26 -3.45 6.36
N VAL A 62 5.38 -4.76 6.54
CA VAL A 62 6.62 -5.43 6.98
C VAL A 62 7.47 -5.84 5.78
N THR A 63 6.85 -6.43 4.76
CA THR A 63 7.56 -6.95 3.59
C THR A 63 7.54 -6.01 2.39
N GLY A 64 6.60 -5.06 2.35
CA GLY A 64 6.37 -4.18 1.20
C GLY A 64 5.60 -4.84 0.05
N GLU A 65 5.10 -6.06 0.24
CA GLU A 65 4.39 -6.82 -0.79
C GLU A 65 2.96 -6.31 -1.00
N ILE A 66 2.46 -6.42 -2.24
CA ILE A 66 1.07 -6.16 -2.58
C ILE A 66 0.21 -7.30 -2.02
N VAL A 67 -0.71 -6.97 -1.11
CA VAL A 67 -1.69 -7.91 -0.56
C VAL A 67 -2.96 -7.90 -1.40
N GLU A 68 -3.40 -6.72 -1.83
CA GLU A 68 -4.57 -6.56 -2.69
C GLU A 68 -4.38 -5.36 -3.62
N ASN A 69 -4.82 -5.47 -4.87
CA ASN A 69 -4.69 -4.44 -5.90
C ASN A 69 -6.00 -4.33 -6.67
N ASN A 70 -6.75 -3.27 -6.40
CA ASN A 70 -8.01 -2.95 -7.05
C ASN A 70 -7.79 -1.79 -8.02
N VAL A 71 -7.85 -2.08 -9.31
CA VAL A 71 -7.71 -1.08 -10.39
C VAL A 71 -9.06 -0.87 -11.07
N ASP A 72 -9.42 0.40 -11.27
CA ASP A 72 -10.59 0.87 -12.02
C ASP A 72 -10.20 1.23 -13.47
#